data_AF-A0A9R0TSV6-F1
#
_entry.id   AF-A0A9R0TSV6-F1
#
_cell.length_a   1.000
_cell.length_b   1.000
_cell.length_c   1.000
_cell.angle_alpha   90.00
_cell.angle_beta   90.00
_cell.angle_gamma   90.00
#
_symmetry.space_group_name_H-M   'P 1'
#
loop_
_entity.id
_entity.type
_entity.pdbx_description
1 polymer ?
#
loop_
_entity_poly.entity_id
_entity_poly.type
_entity_poly.pdbx_seq_one_letter_code
_entity_poly.pdbx_strand_id
1 'polypeptide(L)'
;MGPFLEMFHGYFDEQENSLVRTIWSRISQELGICTQCVCEHHQAQESFDTECRSGSIDPLQKVLRHLDEERVTKHLEKINAMIQLKEYDPSCHGAEVVCIMFEVLMYPVLLDDQSLANQFQKFIETIDESYEVSLSTNQQYPGVYALLFFKSGKARAIGLRLSRSMGKLRKAVDLEPLQPLLQKYINFLDAEVLPSTPEFSRPRVQLQRADVWLGFKSLYPWISRGTCF
;
A
#
# COMPACT_ATOMS: atom_id res chain seq x y z
N MET A 1 -25.41 -2.15 -4.33
CA MET A 1 -25.50 -0.75 -4.82
C MET A 1 -24.07 -0.25 -4.81
N GLY A 2 -23.40 -0.21 -5.96
CA GLY A 2 -22.04 0.32 -6.03
C GLY A 2 -22.07 1.83 -5.72
N PRO A 3 -21.08 2.37 -5.00
CA PRO A 3 -20.97 3.81 -4.81
C PRO A 3 -20.81 4.48 -6.18
N PHE A 4 -21.47 5.62 -6.38
CA PHE A 4 -21.28 6.48 -7.55
C PHE A 4 -19.88 7.09 -7.51
N LEU A 5 -18.85 6.30 -7.84
CA LEU A 5 -17.45 6.74 -7.85
C LEU A 5 -17.26 7.92 -8.81
N GLU A 6 -18.13 8.07 -9.81
CA GLU A 6 -18.14 9.19 -10.76
C GLU A 6 -18.25 10.55 -10.07
N MET A 7 -18.85 10.63 -8.88
CA MET A 7 -18.97 11.89 -8.14
C MET A 7 -17.63 12.48 -7.72
N PHE A 8 -16.56 11.67 -7.71
CA PHE A 8 -15.21 12.10 -7.33
C PHE A 8 -14.40 12.67 -8.50
N HIS A 9 -14.89 12.60 -9.75
CA HIS A 9 -14.11 13.02 -10.92
C HIS A 9 -13.63 14.48 -10.85
N GLY A 10 -14.41 15.37 -10.23
CA GLY A 10 -14.08 16.79 -10.02
C GLY A 10 -13.55 17.12 -8.63
N TYR A 11 -13.17 16.15 -7.80
CA TYR A 11 -12.89 16.36 -6.37
C TYR A 11 -11.91 17.52 -6.08
N PHE A 12 -10.87 17.67 -6.90
CA PHE A 12 -9.86 18.71 -6.71
C PHE A 12 -10.30 20.09 -7.20
N ASP A 13 -11.31 20.17 -8.06
CA ASP A 13 -11.89 21.42 -8.57
C ASP A 13 -13.00 21.95 -7.65
N GLU A 14 -13.54 21.09 -6.77
CA GLU A 14 -14.59 21.43 -5.82
C GLU A 14 -14.09 22.28 -4.63
N GLN A 15 -14.95 23.20 -4.18
CA GLN A 15 -14.72 24.03 -2.99
C GLN A 15 -14.50 23.18 -1.73
N GLU A 16 -13.73 23.69 -0.76
CA GLU A 16 -13.39 22.95 0.48
C GLU A 16 -14.61 22.44 1.26
N ASN A 17 -15.73 23.16 1.22
CA ASN A 17 -16.97 22.80 1.92
C ASN A 17 -17.98 22.02 1.02
N SER A 18 -17.52 21.45 -0.09
CA SER A 18 -18.40 20.68 -0.98
C SER A 18 -18.94 19.41 -0.29
N LEU A 19 -20.11 18.96 -0.76
CA LEU A 19 -20.70 17.69 -0.32
C LEU A 19 -19.75 16.51 -0.57
N VAL A 20 -19.00 16.54 -1.69
CA VAL A 20 -18.05 15.48 -2.06
C VAL A 20 -16.92 15.37 -1.03
N ARG A 21 -16.36 16.49 -0.56
CA ARG A 21 -15.34 16.49 0.51
C ARG A 21 -15.88 16.03 1.85
N THR A 22 -17.11 16.41 2.19
CA THR A 22 -17.77 15.93 3.41
C THR A 22 -17.99 14.42 3.37
N ILE A 23 -18.42 13.90 2.22
CA ILE A 23 -18.62 12.46 2.00
C ILE A 23 -17.27 11.73 2.07
N TRP A 24 -16.24 12.24 1.39
CA TRP A 24 -14.90 11.65 1.45
C TRP A 24 -14.34 11.60 2.86
N SER A 25 -14.54 12.66 3.65
CA SER A 25 -14.12 12.70 5.06
C SER A 25 -14.78 11.60 5.90
N ARG A 26 -16.09 11.39 5.72
CA ARG A 26 -16.82 10.31 6.41
C ARG A 26 -16.35 8.92 5.96
N ILE A 27 -16.22 8.71 4.65
CA ILE A 27 -15.67 7.46 4.10
C ILE A 27 -14.28 7.21 4.69
N SER A 28 -13.44 8.25 4.72
CA SER A 28 -12.07 8.15 5.23
C SER A 28 -12.01 7.72 6.71
N GLN A 29 -12.95 8.18 7.52
CA GLN A 29 -13.06 7.77 8.93
C GLN A 29 -13.42 6.29 9.06
N GLU A 30 -14.42 5.82 8.32
CA GLU A 30 -14.83 4.41 8.35
C GLU A 30 -13.72 3.49 7.84
N LEU A 31 -13.06 3.85 6.73
CA LEU A 31 -11.90 3.13 6.20
C LEU A 31 -10.71 3.11 7.17
N GLY A 32 -10.66 4.05 8.12
CA GLY A 32 -9.63 4.12 9.14
C GLY A 32 -9.74 3.05 10.22
N ILE A 33 -10.91 2.42 10.41
CA ILE A 33 -11.17 1.50 11.55
C ILE A 33 -11.80 0.17 11.14
N CYS A 34 -12.20 0.01 9.88
CA CYS A 34 -12.96 -1.14 9.40
C CYS A 34 -12.27 -1.81 8.19
N THR A 35 -11.66 -2.98 8.41
CA THR A 35 -10.96 -3.73 7.35
C THR A 35 -11.90 -4.24 6.26
N GLN A 36 -13.15 -4.57 6.61
CA GLN A 36 -14.18 -4.95 5.64
C GLN A 36 -14.53 -3.79 4.71
N CYS A 37 -14.66 -2.58 5.27
CA CYS A 37 -14.93 -1.37 4.52
C CYS A 37 -13.78 -1.05 3.56
N VAL A 38 -12.53 -1.26 3.99
CA VAL A 38 -11.34 -1.20 3.11
C VAL A 38 -11.46 -2.21 1.97
N CYS A 39 -11.81 -3.46 2.25
CA CYS A 39 -11.98 -4.48 1.22
C CYS A 39 -13.02 -4.06 0.18
N GLU A 40 -14.20 -3.64 0.63
CA GLU A 40 -15.31 -3.23 -0.25
C GLU A 40 -14.96 -2.00 -1.09
N HIS A 41 -14.23 -1.04 -0.51
CA HIS A 41 -13.76 0.16 -1.21
C HIS A 41 -12.81 -0.17 -2.35
N HIS A 42 -11.76 -0.96 -2.09
CA HIS A 42 -10.80 -1.34 -3.14
C HIS A 42 -11.42 -2.29 -4.17
N GLN A 43 -12.30 -3.21 -3.75
CA GLN A 43 -13.06 -4.06 -4.68
C GLN A 43 -13.98 -3.26 -5.60
N ALA A 44 -14.62 -2.19 -5.09
CA ALA A 44 -15.44 -1.29 -5.90
C ALA A 44 -14.59 -0.55 -6.95
N GLN A 45 -13.37 -0.13 -6.60
CA GLN A 45 -12.44 0.48 -7.54
C GLN A 45 -12.00 -0.51 -8.65
N GLU A 46 -11.65 -1.75 -8.28
CA GLU A 46 -11.27 -2.80 -9.24
C GLU A 46 -12.43 -3.19 -10.17
N SER A 47 -13.65 -3.26 -9.63
CA SER A 47 -14.85 -3.55 -10.42
C SER A 47 -15.12 -2.44 -11.44
N PHE A 48 -14.97 -1.18 -11.02
CA PHE A 48 -15.13 -0.03 -11.89
C PHE A 48 -14.10 -0.02 -13.05
N ASP A 49 -12.84 -0.36 -12.77
CA ASP A 49 -11.78 -0.50 -13.79
C ASP A 49 -12.11 -1.60 -14.82
N THR A 50 -12.71 -2.69 -14.36
CA THR A 50 -13.06 -3.83 -15.23
C THR A 50 -14.30 -3.55 -16.09
N GLU A 51 -15.30 -2.87 -15.53
CA GLU A 51 -16.59 -2.58 -16.20
C GLU A 51 -16.47 -1.44 -17.22
N CYS A 52 -15.66 -0.43 -16.90
CA CYS A 52 -15.44 0.70 -17.77
C CYS A 52 -14.15 0.42 -18.60
N ARG A 53 -14.27 -0.22 -19.77
CA ARG A 53 -13.14 -0.49 -20.71
C ARG A 53 -13.06 0.47 -21.90
N SER A 54 -13.50 1.71 -21.74
CA SER A 54 -13.44 2.74 -22.78
C SER A 54 -12.52 3.86 -22.33
N GLY A 55 -11.47 4.20 -23.10
CA GLY A 55 -10.31 5.02 -22.73
C GLY A 55 -10.51 6.48 -22.24
N SER A 56 -11.53 6.76 -21.43
CA SER A 56 -11.82 8.02 -20.75
C SER A 56 -11.74 7.90 -19.21
N ILE A 57 -11.20 6.81 -18.66
CA ILE A 57 -11.37 6.41 -17.24
C ILE A 57 -10.09 6.56 -16.40
N ASP A 58 -8.95 6.61 -17.07
CA ASP A 58 -7.66 7.01 -16.50
C ASP A 58 -7.76 8.20 -15.52
N PRO A 59 -8.57 9.25 -15.76
CA PRO A 59 -8.67 10.38 -14.84
C PRO A 59 -9.28 10.00 -13.48
N LEU A 60 -10.40 9.27 -13.44
CA LEU A 60 -11.09 8.99 -12.17
C LEU A 60 -10.31 8.01 -11.30
N GLN A 61 -9.73 6.96 -11.89
CA GLN A 61 -8.89 6.02 -11.15
C GLN A 61 -7.66 6.74 -10.55
N LYS A 62 -7.05 7.67 -11.29
CA LYS A 62 -5.96 8.52 -10.78
C LYS A 62 -6.43 9.41 -9.63
N VAL A 63 -7.64 9.96 -9.69
CA VAL A 63 -8.22 10.73 -8.59
C VAL A 63 -8.44 9.86 -7.36
N LEU A 64 -9.12 8.72 -7.48
CA LEU A 64 -9.38 7.83 -6.34
C LEU A 64 -8.10 7.33 -5.69
N ARG A 65 -7.12 6.92 -6.51
CA ARG A 65 -5.79 6.54 -6.03
C ARG A 65 -5.10 7.69 -5.28
N HIS A 66 -5.17 8.91 -5.80
CA HIS A 66 -4.61 10.08 -5.10
C HIS A 66 -5.29 10.28 -3.74
N LEU A 67 -6.62 10.16 -3.69
CA LEU A 67 -7.39 10.34 -2.46
C LEU A 67 -7.02 9.28 -1.41
N ASP A 68 -6.86 8.02 -1.82
CA ASP A 68 -6.40 6.95 -0.94
C ASP A 68 -4.97 7.19 -0.45
N GLU A 69 -4.05 7.55 -1.36
CA GLU A 69 -2.67 7.89 -1.00
C GLU A 69 -2.63 9.04 0.01
N GLU A 70 -3.43 10.10 -0.18
CA GLU A 70 -3.52 11.23 0.74
C GLU A 70 -4.12 10.83 2.09
N ARG A 71 -5.24 10.11 2.08
CA ARG A 71 -5.94 9.65 3.30
C ARG A 71 -5.02 8.77 4.15
N VAL A 72 -4.42 7.74 3.54
CA VAL A 72 -3.56 6.79 4.25
C VAL A 72 -2.30 7.49 4.76
N THR A 73 -1.70 8.40 3.97
CA THR A 73 -0.55 9.20 4.45
C THR A 73 -0.90 10.01 5.69
N LYS A 74 -2.02 10.77 5.67
CA LYS A 74 -2.45 11.58 6.83
C LYS A 74 -2.73 10.72 8.06
N HIS A 75 -3.31 9.54 7.85
CA HIS A 75 -3.60 8.62 8.95
C HIS A 75 -2.30 8.07 9.56
N LEU A 76 -1.32 7.66 8.73
CA LEU A 76 0.00 7.25 9.21
C LEU A 76 0.72 8.38 9.95
N GLU A 77 0.64 9.63 9.46
CA GLU A 77 1.22 10.80 10.12
C GLU A 77 0.62 11.03 11.51
N LYS A 78 -0.71 10.95 11.63
CA LYS A 78 -1.42 11.06 12.91
C LYS A 78 -0.92 9.99 13.89
N ILE A 79 -0.90 8.71 13.48
CA ILE A 79 -0.48 7.61 14.36
C ILE A 79 1.00 7.74 14.74
N ASN A 80 1.89 8.00 13.77
CA ASN A 80 3.31 8.19 14.05
C ASN A 80 3.56 9.35 15.02
N ALA A 81 2.83 10.45 14.89
CA ALA A 81 2.90 11.57 15.82
C ALA A 81 2.45 11.16 17.24
N MET A 82 1.31 10.45 17.37
CA MET A 82 0.83 9.94 18.67
C MET A 82 1.84 8.99 19.32
N ILE A 83 2.48 8.11 18.55
CA ILE A 83 3.51 7.20 19.07
C ILE A 83 4.74 7.98 19.54
N GLN A 84 5.21 8.96 18.76
CA GLN A 84 6.35 9.80 19.12
C GLN A 84 6.10 10.63 20.38
N LEU A 85 4.89 11.16 20.54
CA LEU A 85 4.45 11.90 21.72
C LEU A 85 4.11 10.99 22.92
N LYS A 86 4.18 9.66 22.77
CA LYS A 86 3.79 8.66 23.76
C LYS A 86 2.33 8.76 24.20
N GLU A 87 1.48 9.26 23.31
CA GLU A 87 0.02 9.35 23.49
C GLU A 87 -0.71 8.11 22.94
N TYR A 88 0.03 7.22 22.26
CA TYR A 88 -0.52 5.97 21.74
C TYR A 88 -0.93 5.00 22.85
N ASP A 89 -2.22 4.71 22.89
CA ASP A 89 -2.82 3.66 23.74
C ASP A 89 -3.36 2.50 22.87
N PRO A 90 -2.79 1.27 22.96
CA PRO A 90 -3.27 0.10 22.23
C PRO A 90 -4.75 -0.23 22.46
N SER A 91 -5.28 0.05 23.64
CA SER A 91 -6.67 -0.26 23.97
C SER A 91 -7.67 0.66 23.26
N CYS A 92 -7.25 1.91 22.97
CA CYS A 92 -8.06 2.89 22.27
C CYS A 92 -7.81 2.92 20.76
N HIS A 93 -6.57 2.66 20.33
CA HIS A 93 -6.12 2.87 18.94
C HIS A 93 -5.82 1.56 18.19
N GLY A 94 -6.06 0.40 18.81
CA GLY A 94 -5.74 -0.90 18.20
C GLY A 94 -6.43 -1.12 16.86
N ALA A 95 -7.70 -0.70 16.73
CA ALA A 95 -8.45 -0.82 15.48
C ALA A 95 -7.82 0.01 14.35
N GLU A 96 -7.40 1.25 14.62
CA GLU A 96 -6.75 2.13 13.64
C GLU A 96 -5.43 1.52 13.15
N VAL A 97 -4.60 1.01 14.07
CA VAL A 97 -3.31 0.37 13.76
C VAL A 97 -3.49 -0.89 12.94
N VAL A 98 -4.43 -1.76 13.31
CA VAL A 98 -4.72 -2.98 12.56
C VAL A 98 -5.25 -2.64 11.17
N CYS A 99 -6.16 -1.68 11.06
CA CYS A 99 -6.78 -1.32 9.79
C CYS A 99 -5.78 -0.71 8.81
N ILE A 100 -4.91 0.20 9.27
CA ILE A 100 -3.90 0.82 8.39
C ILE A 100 -2.81 -0.16 7.98
N MET A 101 -2.39 -1.04 8.89
CA MET A 101 -1.44 -2.10 8.57
C MET A 101 -2.05 -3.10 7.58
N PHE A 102 -3.31 -3.48 7.79
CA PHE A 102 -4.07 -4.31 6.86
C PHE A 102 -4.14 -3.68 5.48
N GLU A 103 -4.59 -2.43 5.38
CA GLU A 103 -4.78 -1.76 4.10
C GLU A 103 -3.48 -1.67 3.28
N VAL A 104 -2.39 -1.19 3.89
CA VAL A 104 -1.12 -1.02 3.17
C VAL A 104 -0.50 -2.37 2.79
N LEU A 105 -0.64 -3.40 3.63
CA LEU A 105 -0.10 -4.72 3.35
C LEU A 105 -0.98 -5.56 2.41
N MET A 106 -2.27 -5.25 2.30
CA MET A 106 -3.16 -5.89 1.33
C MET A 106 -3.05 -5.24 -0.05
N TYR A 107 -2.91 -3.91 -0.12
CA TYR A 107 -2.93 -3.14 -1.36
C TYR A 107 -1.57 -2.46 -1.63
N PRO A 108 -0.55 -3.20 -2.11
CA PRO A 108 0.82 -2.72 -2.25
C PRO A 108 0.99 -1.55 -3.23
N VAL A 109 0.00 -1.29 -4.09
CA VAL A 109 -0.03 -0.14 -5.00
C VAL A 109 0.07 1.21 -4.27
N LEU A 110 -0.37 1.26 -3.00
CA LEU A 110 -0.25 2.44 -2.13
C LEU A 110 1.21 2.78 -1.82
N LEU A 111 2.09 1.78 -1.75
CA LEU A 111 3.51 1.95 -1.47
C LEU A 111 4.30 2.55 -2.66
N ASP A 112 3.65 2.87 -3.77
CA ASP A 112 4.25 3.65 -4.85
C ASP A 112 4.34 5.14 -4.54
N ASP A 113 3.51 5.67 -3.63
CA ASP A 113 3.58 7.06 -3.16
C ASP A 113 4.74 7.22 -2.17
N GLN A 114 5.61 8.21 -2.43
CA GLN A 114 6.83 8.40 -1.66
C GLN A 114 6.57 8.82 -0.22
N SER A 115 5.57 9.67 0.02
CA SER A 115 5.22 10.15 1.35
C SER A 115 4.60 9.04 2.20
N LEU A 116 3.66 8.30 1.62
CA LEU A 116 3.02 7.14 2.24
C LEU A 116 4.05 6.08 2.59
N ALA A 117 4.91 5.68 1.64
CA ALA A 117 5.93 4.67 1.89
C ALA A 117 6.89 5.06 3.02
N ASN A 118 7.29 6.34 3.09
CA ASN A 118 8.15 6.84 4.17
C ASN A 118 7.46 6.81 5.53
N GLN A 119 6.18 7.21 5.60
CA GLN A 119 5.42 7.18 6.84
C GLN A 119 5.12 5.74 7.28
N PHE A 120 4.83 4.86 6.33
CA PHE A 120 4.58 3.45 6.60
C PHE A 120 5.83 2.74 7.10
N GLN A 121 7.01 3.04 6.54
CA GLN A 121 8.28 2.50 7.04
C GLN A 121 8.48 2.85 8.52
N LYS A 122 8.32 4.12 8.90
CA LYS A 122 8.45 4.56 10.30
C LYS A 122 7.44 3.86 11.20
N PHE A 123 6.20 3.77 10.74
CA PHE A 123 5.10 3.13 11.45
C PHE A 123 5.40 1.65 11.72
N ILE A 124 5.67 0.85 10.68
CA ILE A 124 5.84 -0.59 10.82
C ILE A 124 7.08 -0.93 11.64
N GLU A 125 8.18 -0.17 11.51
CA GLU A 125 9.37 -0.37 12.32
C GLU A 125 9.09 -0.09 13.80
N THR A 126 8.36 0.97 14.12
CA THR A 126 8.06 1.34 15.51
C THR A 126 7.06 0.39 16.17
N ILE A 127 6.03 -0.02 15.42
CA ILE A 127 5.05 -1.01 15.89
C ILE A 127 5.73 -2.37 16.09
N ASP A 128 6.61 -2.78 15.16
CA ASP A 128 7.34 -4.03 15.30
C ASP A 128 8.28 -4.07 16.49
N GLU A 129 9.00 -2.96 16.73
CA GLU A 129 9.87 -2.82 17.91
C GLU A 129 9.10 -2.89 19.23
N SER A 130 7.82 -2.48 19.23
CA SER A 130 6.99 -2.43 20.43
C SER A 130 6.20 -3.72 20.69
N TYR A 131 5.75 -4.41 19.63
CA TYR A 131 4.76 -5.49 19.74
C TYR A 131 5.15 -6.78 19.02
N GLU A 132 6.27 -6.82 18.30
CA GLU A 132 6.71 -7.96 17.48
C GLU A 132 5.59 -8.47 16.54
N VAL A 133 5.41 -7.76 15.42
CA VAL A 133 4.35 -8.05 14.47
C VAL A 133 4.54 -9.46 13.90
N SER A 134 3.44 -10.20 13.90
CA SER A 134 3.30 -11.52 13.30
C SER A 134 1.98 -11.64 12.54
N LEU A 135 1.96 -12.53 11.55
CA LEU A 135 0.76 -12.83 10.76
C LEU A 135 0.25 -14.21 11.14
N SER A 136 -1.07 -14.38 11.11
CA SER A 136 -1.67 -15.71 11.21
C SER A 136 -1.30 -16.55 9.98
N THR A 137 -1.13 -17.85 10.16
CA THR A 137 -0.65 -18.75 9.10
C THR A 137 -1.63 -18.80 7.94
N ASN A 138 -1.11 -18.83 6.71
CA ASN A 138 -1.86 -18.95 5.44
C ASN A 138 -2.71 -17.73 5.02
N GLN A 139 -2.62 -16.59 5.71
CA GLN A 139 -3.14 -15.34 5.16
C GLN A 139 -2.14 -14.73 4.16
N GLN A 140 -2.64 -14.20 3.04
CA GLN A 140 -1.80 -13.56 2.03
C GLN A 140 -1.90 -12.03 2.13
N TYR A 141 -0.75 -11.39 2.34
CA TYR A 141 -0.61 -9.94 2.38
C TYR A 141 0.47 -9.52 1.37
N PRO A 142 0.13 -9.25 0.11
CA PRO A 142 1.10 -8.99 -0.95
C PRO A 142 2.11 -7.87 -0.62
N GLY A 143 1.69 -6.84 0.11
CA GLY A 143 2.55 -5.74 0.58
C GLY A 143 3.66 -6.16 1.53
N VAL A 144 3.60 -7.34 2.15
CA VAL A 144 4.73 -7.91 2.91
C VAL A 144 5.95 -8.10 2.00
N TYR A 145 5.74 -8.53 0.76
CA TYR A 145 6.83 -8.67 -0.20
C TYR A 145 7.35 -7.31 -0.69
N ALA A 146 6.51 -6.27 -0.69
CA ALA A 146 6.94 -4.91 -1.02
C ALA A 146 7.94 -4.37 0.01
N LEU A 147 7.82 -4.75 1.29
CA LEU A 147 8.79 -4.39 2.34
C LEU A 147 10.22 -4.84 2.04
N LEU A 148 10.39 -5.94 1.27
CA LEU A 148 11.71 -6.45 0.88
C LEU A 148 12.48 -5.46 0.00
N PHE A 149 11.80 -4.52 -0.64
CA PHE A 149 12.37 -3.53 -1.55
C PHE A 149 12.60 -2.16 -0.88
N PHE A 150 12.32 -2.04 0.42
CA PHE A 150 12.56 -0.80 1.16
C PHE A 150 14.06 -0.56 1.33
N LYS A 151 14.44 0.72 1.44
CA LYS A 151 15.83 1.13 1.68
C LYS A 151 16.30 0.70 3.08
N SER A 152 15.38 0.72 4.05
CA SER A 152 15.68 0.33 5.43
C SER A 152 15.90 -1.17 5.58
N GLY A 153 17.04 -1.53 6.18
CA GLY A 153 17.32 -2.92 6.56
C GLY A 153 16.33 -3.47 7.59
N LYS A 154 15.77 -2.63 8.48
CA LYS A 154 14.78 -3.05 9.47
C LYS A 154 13.47 -3.44 8.82
N ALA A 155 12.89 -2.56 7.99
CA ALA A 155 11.69 -2.89 7.21
C ALA A 155 11.86 -4.16 6.36
N ARG A 156 13.02 -4.36 5.72
CA ARG A 156 13.32 -5.59 4.98
C ARG A 156 13.35 -6.83 5.89
N ALA A 157 13.93 -6.73 7.07
CA ALA A 157 13.96 -7.82 8.05
C ALA A 157 12.55 -8.18 8.55
N ILE A 158 11.69 -7.18 8.76
CA ILE A 158 10.27 -7.37 9.09
C ILE A 158 9.58 -8.12 7.95
N GLY A 159 9.69 -7.64 6.70
CA GLY A 159 9.11 -8.31 5.54
C GLY A 159 9.58 -9.77 5.38
N LEU A 160 10.86 -10.04 5.60
CA LEU A 160 11.41 -11.40 5.57
C LEU A 160 10.86 -12.29 6.69
N ARG A 161 10.63 -11.75 7.89
CA ARG A 161 10.04 -12.49 9.00
C ARG A 161 8.57 -12.79 8.73
N LEU A 162 7.79 -11.79 8.32
CA LEU A 162 6.36 -11.92 8.04
C LEU A 162 6.06 -12.86 6.86
N SER A 163 6.87 -12.82 5.81
CA SER A 163 6.70 -13.72 4.65
C SER A 163 6.82 -15.21 5.00
N ARG A 164 7.48 -15.56 6.12
CA ARG A 164 7.55 -16.96 6.59
C ARG A 164 6.18 -17.54 6.96
N SER A 165 5.26 -16.71 7.43
CA SER A 165 3.89 -17.14 7.75
C SER A 165 2.98 -17.30 6.52
N MET A 166 3.40 -16.78 5.37
CA MET A 166 2.61 -16.75 4.13
C MET A 166 2.87 -17.95 3.20
N GLY A 167 3.90 -18.76 3.47
CA GLY A 167 4.24 -19.92 2.64
C GLY A 167 4.90 -19.55 1.31
N LYS A 168 5.07 -20.54 0.41
CA LYS A 168 5.71 -20.34 -0.90
C LYS A 168 4.72 -19.88 -1.96
N LEU A 169 5.17 -19.01 -2.87
CA LEU A 169 4.43 -18.53 -4.05
C LEU A 169 4.63 -19.55 -5.19
N ARG A 170 3.76 -20.57 -5.27
CA ARG A 170 3.98 -21.73 -6.17
C ARG A 170 3.15 -21.68 -7.45
N LYS A 171 2.06 -20.91 -7.45
CA LYS A 171 1.12 -20.77 -8.56
C LYS A 171 1.18 -19.37 -9.14
N ALA A 172 0.80 -19.23 -10.40
CA ALA A 172 0.71 -17.93 -11.05
C ALA A 172 -0.25 -16.98 -10.30
N VAL A 173 -1.37 -17.50 -9.80
CA VAL A 173 -2.36 -16.75 -9.00
C VAL A 173 -1.77 -16.17 -7.72
N ASP A 174 -0.72 -16.80 -7.15
CA ASP A 174 -0.06 -16.28 -5.94
C ASP A 174 0.79 -15.02 -6.26
N LEU A 175 1.16 -14.84 -7.54
CA LEU A 175 1.99 -13.74 -8.03
C LEU A 175 1.18 -12.61 -8.66
N GLU A 176 -0.08 -12.85 -9.04
CA GLU A 176 -0.96 -11.84 -9.65
C GLU A 176 -1.00 -10.53 -8.85
N PRO A 177 -1.18 -10.52 -7.51
CA PRO A 177 -1.20 -9.27 -6.75
C PRO A 177 0.15 -8.53 -6.71
N LEU A 178 1.26 -9.24 -6.97
CA LEU A 178 2.60 -8.67 -7.00
C LEU A 178 3.03 -8.24 -8.40
N GLN A 179 2.33 -8.69 -9.45
CA GLN A 179 2.72 -8.47 -10.83
C GLN A 179 2.94 -6.98 -11.17
N PRO A 180 2.07 -6.03 -10.76
CA PRO A 180 2.30 -4.61 -11.06
C PRO A 180 3.60 -4.08 -10.43
N LEU A 181 3.88 -4.51 -9.19
CA LEU A 181 5.06 -4.11 -8.45
C LEU A 181 6.34 -4.70 -9.07
N LEU A 182 6.32 -6.00 -9.37
CA LEU A 182 7.46 -6.69 -9.96
C LEU A 182 7.75 -6.17 -11.37
N GLN A 183 6.71 -5.93 -12.17
CA GLN A 183 6.87 -5.35 -13.51
C GLN A 183 7.51 -3.97 -13.44
N LYS A 184 7.08 -3.12 -12.50
CA LYS A 184 7.70 -1.80 -12.26
C LYS A 184 9.18 -1.92 -11.95
N TYR A 185 9.56 -2.85 -11.07
CA TYR A 185 10.96 -3.04 -10.69
C TYR A 185 11.82 -3.64 -11.81
N ILE A 186 11.28 -4.59 -12.58
CA ILE A 186 11.96 -5.15 -13.76
C ILE A 186 12.18 -4.04 -14.79
N ASN A 187 11.13 -3.30 -15.15
CA ASN A 187 11.23 -2.17 -16.08
C ASN A 187 12.25 -1.12 -15.62
N PHE A 188 12.33 -0.85 -14.32
CA PHE A 188 13.32 0.09 -13.76
C PHE A 188 14.75 -0.43 -13.86
N LEU A 189 14.97 -1.74 -13.68
CA LEU A 189 16.28 -2.35 -13.83
C LEU A 189 16.72 -2.39 -15.31
N ASP A 190 15.77 -2.66 -16.21
CA ASP A 190 16.00 -2.72 -17.66
C ASP A 190 16.20 -1.34 -18.29
N ALA A 191 15.62 -0.29 -17.71
CA ALA A 191 15.77 1.07 -18.23
C ALA A 191 17.21 1.59 -18.07
N GLU A 192 17.88 1.87 -19.19
CA GLU A 192 19.20 2.52 -19.23
C GLU A 192 19.15 3.99 -18.78
N VAL A 193 18.01 4.65 -19.00
CA VAL A 193 17.74 6.06 -18.64
C VAL A 193 16.61 6.12 -17.61
N LEU A 194 16.81 6.87 -16.52
CA LEU A 194 15.77 7.10 -15.50
C LEU A 194 14.54 7.75 -16.17
N PRO A 195 13.34 7.15 -16.07
CA PRO A 195 12.14 7.79 -16.58
C PRO A 195 11.96 9.14 -15.89
N SER A 196 11.75 10.19 -16.68
CA SER A 196 11.29 11.49 -16.20
C SER A 196 9.99 11.27 -15.44
N THR A 197 9.94 11.73 -14.19
CA THR A 197 8.75 11.63 -13.35
C THR A 197 7.57 12.23 -14.12
N PRO A 198 6.53 11.46 -14.47
CA PRO A 198 5.32 12.02 -15.04
C PRO A 198 4.73 13.02 -14.05
N GLU A 199 4.00 14.01 -14.54
CA GLU A 199 3.23 14.96 -13.74
C GLU A 199 2.09 14.23 -12.99
N PHE A 200 2.45 13.40 -12.01
CA PHE A 200 1.56 13.03 -10.92
C PHE A 200 1.69 14.11 -9.86
N SER A 201 0.56 14.57 -9.34
CA SER A 201 0.53 15.60 -8.28
C SER A 201 1.25 15.16 -6.99
N ARG A 202 1.47 13.85 -6.79
CA ARG A 202 2.23 13.30 -5.66
C ARG A 202 3.52 12.58 -6.11
N PRO A 203 4.66 12.79 -5.43
CA PRO A 203 5.93 12.15 -5.77
C PRO A 203 5.89 10.62 -5.64
N ARG A 204 6.41 9.91 -6.63
CA ARG A 204 6.53 8.44 -6.61
C ARG A 204 7.84 8.00 -5.96
N VAL A 205 7.86 6.81 -5.36
CA VAL A 205 9.04 6.27 -4.68
C VAL A 205 10.25 6.25 -5.60
N GLN A 206 11.34 6.91 -5.16
CA GLN A 206 12.61 6.92 -5.86
C GLN A 206 13.37 5.61 -5.62
N LEU A 207 13.39 4.78 -6.66
CA LEU A 207 14.05 3.48 -6.66
C LEU A 207 15.58 3.62 -6.76
N GLN A 208 16.30 2.75 -6.07
CA GLN A 208 17.74 2.58 -6.23
C GLN A 208 18.02 1.15 -6.68
N ARG A 209 18.88 0.99 -7.70
CA ARG A 209 19.18 -0.33 -8.28
C ARG A 209 19.66 -1.34 -7.23
N ALA A 210 20.46 -0.89 -6.25
CA ALA A 210 20.94 -1.75 -5.17
C ALA A 210 19.80 -2.31 -4.29
N ASP A 211 18.87 -1.45 -3.86
CA ASP A 211 17.73 -1.88 -3.03
C ASP A 211 16.78 -2.79 -3.80
N VAL A 212 16.54 -2.49 -5.09
CA VAL A 212 15.70 -3.33 -5.96
C VAL A 212 16.33 -4.73 -6.14
N TRP A 213 17.64 -4.80 -6.38
CA TRP A 213 18.36 -6.08 -6.46
C TRP A 213 18.30 -6.87 -5.15
N LEU A 214 18.48 -6.20 -4.01
CA LEU A 214 18.37 -6.82 -2.69
C LEU A 214 16.96 -7.37 -2.46
N GLY A 215 15.93 -6.63 -2.86
CA GLY A 215 14.54 -7.07 -2.80
C GLY A 215 14.30 -8.33 -3.62
N PHE A 216 14.74 -8.37 -4.88
CA PHE A 216 14.64 -9.58 -5.71
C PHE A 216 15.38 -10.77 -5.12
N LYS A 217 16.60 -10.56 -4.62
CA LYS A 217 17.37 -11.62 -3.96
C LYS A 217 16.64 -12.16 -2.72
N SER A 218 15.98 -11.30 -1.96
CA SER A 218 15.20 -11.67 -0.78
C SER A 218 13.88 -12.34 -1.12
N LEU A 219 13.30 -12.03 -2.28
CA LEU A 219 12.06 -12.61 -2.78
C LEU A 219 12.27 -14.00 -3.41
N TYR A 220 13.44 -14.24 -4.00
CA TYR A 220 13.77 -15.47 -4.74
C TYR A 220 13.46 -16.79 -4.00
N PRO A 221 13.71 -16.95 -2.68
CA PRO A 221 13.38 -18.19 -1.95
C PRO A 221 11.88 -18.54 -1.94
N TRP A 222 11.01 -17.53 -2.08
CA TRP A 222 9.57 -17.70 -2.08
C TRP A 222 9.02 -18.14 -3.44
N ILE A 223 9.67 -17.72 -4.52
CA ILE A 223 9.27 -18.00 -5.91
C ILE A 223 9.95 -19.28 -6.44
N SER A 224 11.17 -19.57 -6.01
CA SER A 224 11.93 -20.72 -6.50
C SER A 224 11.37 -22.06 -5.98
N ARG A 225 11.20 -23.02 -6.90
CA ARG A 225 10.79 -24.40 -6.61
C ARG A 225 11.88 -25.24 -5.95
N GLY A 226 13.07 -24.70 -5.71
CA GLY A 226 14.20 -25.40 -5.11
C GLY A 226 14.31 -25.19 -3.61
N THR A 227 14.53 -26.28 -2.88
CA THR A 227 15.26 -26.28 -1.60
C THR A 227 16.63 -25.63 -1.82
N CYS A 228 16.98 -24.59 -1.06
CA CYS A 228 18.39 -24.23 -0.96
C CYS A 228 19.09 -25.34 -0.17
N PHE A 229 20.16 -25.88 -0.77
CA PHE A 229 21.25 -26.55 -0.05
C PHE A 229 21.98 -25.55 0.85
#